data_AF-A0A2W1A311-F1
#
_entry.id   AF-A0A2W1A311-F1
#
_cell.length_a   1.000
_cell.length_b   1.000
_cell.length_c   1.000
_cell.angle_alpha   90.00
_cell.angle_beta   90.00
_cell.angle_gamma   90.00
#
_symmetry.space_group_name_H-M   'P 1'
#
loop_
_entity.id
_entity.type
_entity.pdbx_description
1 polymer ?
#
loop_
_entity_poly.entity_id
_entity_poly.type
_entity_poly.pdbx_seq_one_letter_code
_entity_poly.pdbx_strand_id
1 'polypeptide(L)'
;MQKESLKKAFLAILACATIGVIYYDVTYNDHQSNNKQRTSNLIDKIDKIKKTSNQQKQIKPSMQKGVMNKPAMQKGIRNKPAMQKGIRNKPAMQKGIMNHKNNRNDQIAGIGSIVIDLGLYPYIKKNIPGSPAEKSGLSTGDKILTIDGLKTNELSIKEVFSAIRGNVGTIVELKVEKQNGEILLVSIERA
;
A
#
# COMPACT_ATOMS: atom_id res chain seq x y z
N MET A 1 11.52 -59.01 25.73
CA MET A 1 10.56 -57.94 25.36
C MET A 1 11.05 -56.51 25.65
N GLN A 2 11.64 -56.19 26.82
CA GLN A 2 11.99 -54.79 27.15
C GLN A 2 13.06 -54.12 26.23
N LYS A 3 14.05 -54.88 25.73
CA LYS A 3 15.12 -54.33 24.87
C LYS A 3 14.63 -53.85 23.49
N GLU A 4 13.57 -54.42 22.94
CA GLU A 4 13.01 -54.00 21.65
C GLU A 4 12.20 -52.71 21.76
N SER A 5 11.45 -52.56 22.86
CA SER A 5 10.66 -51.33 23.11
C SER A 5 11.57 -50.12 23.31
N LEU A 6 12.73 -50.30 23.95
CA LEU A 6 13.70 -49.24 24.16
C LEU A 6 14.37 -48.78 22.86
N LYS A 7 14.69 -49.72 21.95
CA LYS A 7 15.23 -49.40 20.62
C LYS A 7 14.23 -48.61 19.77
N LYS A 8 12.94 -48.96 19.81
CA LYS A 8 11.88 -48.23 19.09
C LYS A 8 11.69 -46.81 19.65
N ALA A 9 11.77 -46.64 20.97
CA ALA A 9 11.70 -45.32 21.60
C ALA A 9 12.89 -44.42 21.21
N PHE A 10 14.11 -44.96 21.21
CA PHE A 10 15.29 -44.22 20.76
C PHE A 10 15.21 -43.83 19.27
N LEU A 11 14.71 -44.72 18.42
CA LEU A 11 14.55 -44.45 16.99
C LEU A 11 13.51 -43.34 16.73
N ALA A 12 12.44 -43.29 17.51
CA ALA A 12 11.42 -42.24 17.42
C ALA A 12 11.96 -40.87 17.85
N ILE A 13 12.76 -40.81 18.92
CA ILE A 13 13.37 -39.55 19.39
C ILE A 13 14.38 -38.99 18.36
N LEU A 14 15.17 -39.86 17.74
CA LEU A 14 16.11 -39.47 16.68
C LEU A 14 15.37 -38.95 15.43
N ALA A 15 14.24 -39.56 15.05
CA ALA A 15 13.42 -39.09 13.93
C ALA A 15 12.78 -37.71 14.20
N CYS A 16 12.32 -37.45 15.42
CA CYS A 16 11.78 -36.13 15.78
C CYS A 16 12.85 -35.03 15.78
N ALA A 17 14.07 -35.36 16.22
CA ALA A 17 15.18 -34.41 16.23
C ALA A 17 15.62 -34.02 14.82
N THR A 18 15.66 -34.96 13.87
CA THR A 18 16.06 -34.66 12.48
C THR A 18 14.99 -33.86 11.74
N ILE A 19 13.70 -34.16 11.94
CA ILE A 19 12.61 -33.37 11.37
C ILE A 19 12.62 -31.94 11.94
N GLY A 20 12.87 -31.79 13.24
CA GLY A 20 12.99 -30.47 13.88
C GLY A 20 14.13 -29.63 13.33
N VAL A 21 15.32 -30.22 13.13
CA VAL A 21 16.49 -29.51 12.56
C VAL A 21 16.24 -29.13 11.10
N ILE A 22 15.66 -30.01 10.28
CA ILE A 22 15.31 -29.70 8.88
C ILE A 22 14.28 -28.57 8.80
N TYR A 23 13.27 -28.57 9.67
CA TYR A 23 12.26 -27.51 9.72
C TYR A 23 12.86 -26.17 10.17
N TYR A 24 13.84 -26.21 11.08
CA TYR A 24 14.57 -25.02 11.52
C TYR A 24 15.51 -24.48 10.44
N ASP A 25 16.24 -25.34 9.72
CA ASP A 25 17.16 -24.93 8.66
C ASP A 25 16.43 -24.35 7.44
N VAL A 26 15.28 -24.93 7.04
CA VAL A 26 14.46 -24.41 5.93
C VAL A 26 13.91 -23.03 6.26
N THR A 27 13.40 -22.83 7.47
CA THR A 27 12.87 -21.51 7.90
C THR A 27 13.98 -20.48 8.12
N TYR A 28 15.18 -20.90 8.52
CA TYR A 28 16.32 -20.00 8.74
C TYR A 28 17.02 -19.57 7.44
N ASN A 29 17.15 -20.45 6.45
CA ASN A 29 17.83 -20.12 5.18
C ASN A 29 17.03 -19.15 4.28
N ASP A 30 15.70 -19.12 4.37
CA ASP A 30 14.87 -18.16 3.61
C ASP A 30 15.07 -16.70 4.06
N HIS A 31 15.50 -16.48 5.30
CA HIS A 31 15.71 -15.13 5.84
C HIS A 31 16.94 -14.41 5.27
N GLN A 32 17.98 -15.12 4.79
CA GLN A 32 19.23 -14.50 4.32
C GLN A 32 19.23 -14.16 2.82
N SER A 33 18.52 -14.93 1.99
CA SER A 33 18.51 -14.71 0.52
C SER A 33 17.78 -13.43 0.12
N ASN A 34 16.65 -13.11 0.77
CA ASN A 34 15.76 -12.02 0.37
C ASN A 34 16.31 -10.60 0.62
N ASN A 35 17.24 -10.42 1.56
CA ASN A 35 17.86 -9.10 1.80
C ASN A 35 18.86 -8.72 0.69
N LYS A 36 19.48 -9.70 0.01
CA LYS A 36 20.44 -9.44 -1.09
C LYS A 36 19.75 -9.08 -2.41
N GLN A 37 18.55 -9.62 -2.65
CA GLN A 37 17.76 -9.31 -3.85
C GLN A 37 17.13 -7.91 -3.80
N ARG A 38 16.70 -7.46 -2.61
CA ARG A 38 16.14 -6.11 -2.37
C ARG A 38 17.10 -4.98 -2.74
N THR A 39 18.40 -5.12 -2.47
CA THR A 39 19.38 -4.05 -2.77
C THR A 39 19.70 -3.96 -4.27
N SER A 40 19.77 -5.09 -4.98
CA SER A 40 20.05 -5.11 -6.43
C SER A 40 18.96 -4.42 -7.26
N ASN A 41 17.68 -4.70 -6.99
CA ASN A 41 16.55 -4.12 -7.75
C ASN A 41 16.34 -2.61 -7.52
N LEU A 42 16.78 -2.09 -6.38
CA LEU A 42 16.75 -0.66 -6.07
C LEU A 42 17.89 0.10 -6.75
N ILE A 43 19.10 -0.48 -6.77
CA ILE A 43 20.27 0.10 -7.46
C ILE A 43 20.02 0.16 -8.97
N ASP A 44 19.45 -0.89 -9.57
CA ASP A 44 19.14 -0.93 -11.00
C ASP A 44 18.08 0.10 -11.41
N LYS A 45 17.10 0.38 -10.54
CA LYS A 45 16.10 1.44 -10.77
C LYS A 45 16.73 2.83 -10.66
N ILE A 46 17.63 3.05 -9.70
CA ILE A 46 18.33 4.32 -9.53
C ILE A 46 19.24 4.62 -10.74
N ASP A 47 19.92 3.60 -11.28
CA ASP A 47 20.79 3.77 -12.45
C ASP A 47 20.00 4.04 -13.74
N LYS A 48 18.80 3.48 -13.89
CA LYS A 48 17.88 3.84 -14.99
C LYS A 48 17.43 5.29 -14.90
N ILE A 49 17.06 5.78 -13.71
CA ILE A 49 16.61 7.16 -13.50
C ILE A 49 17.73 8.17 -13.80
N LYS A 50 18.97 7.88 -13.39
CA LYS A 50 20.14 8.75 -13.67
C LYS A 50 20.48 8.83 -15.15
N LYS A 51 20.23 7.77 -15.94
CA LYS A 51 20.41 7.78 -17.40
C LYS A 51 19.35 8.62 -18.11
N THR A 52 18.10 8.64 -17.63
CA THR A 52 17.01 9.40 -18.25
C THR A 52 17.13 10.93 -18.01
N SER A 53 17.68 11.37 -16.88
CA SER A 53 17.82 12.80 -16.58
C SER A 53 18.90 13.52 -17.40
N ASN A 54 19.88 12.80 -17.95
CA ASN A 54 20.96 13.40 -18.76
C ASN A 54 20.60 13.57 -20.25
N GLN A 55 19.46 13.07 -20.72
CA GLN A 55 19.01 13.27 -22.11
C GLN A 55 18.20 14.56 -22.32
N GLN A 56 17.76 15.26 -21.28
CA GLN A 56 16.99 16.52 -21.41
C GLN A 56 17.85 17.80 -21.42
N LYS A 57 19.18 17.70 -21.44
CA LYS A 57 20.09 18.85 -21.31
C LYS A 57 20.85 19.24 -22.59
N GLN A 58 20.34 18.91 -23.78
CA GLN A 58 20.93 19.37 -25.04
C GLN A 58 19.91 19.64 -26.16
N ILE A 59 18.99 20.62 -26.03
CA ILE A 59 18.53 21.41 -27.20
C ILE A 59 18.11 22.84 -26.76
N LYS A 60 19.02 23.80 -26.91
CA LYS A 60 18.75 25.17 -27.41
C LYS A 60 19.64 25.31 -28.66
N PRO A 61 19.46 26.27 -29.61
CA PRO A 61 18.31 27.07 -30.06
C PRO A 61 18.20 27.08 -31.63
N SER A 62 17.24 27.76 -32.25
CA SER A 62 17.46 28.68 -33.41
C SER A 62 16.16 29.11 -34.13
N MET A 63 16.17 30.38 -34.54
CA MET A 63 15.17 31.03 -35.39
C MET A 63 15.14 30.40 -36.80
N GLN A 64 13.96 30.12 -37.33
CA GLN A 64 13.74 30.02 -38.77
C GLN A 64 12.79 31.13 -39.23
N LYS A 65 13.34 32.03 -40.06
CA LYS A 65 12.61 32.99 -40.91
C LYS A 65 11.68 32.22 -41.84
N GLY A 66 10.42 32.64 -41.95
CA GLY A 66 9.47 32.05 -42.91
C GLY A 66 8.24 32.93 -43.18
N VAL A 67 8.37 33.78 -44.20
CA VAL A 67 7.34 34.37 -45.07
C VAL A 67 6.24 35.25 -44.45
N MET A 68 6.46 36.55 -44.60
CA MET A 68 5.48 37.63 -44.53
C MET A 68 4.40 37.45 -45.60
N ASN A 69 3.13 37.35 -45.19
CA ASN A 69 1.99 37.76 -46.01
C ASN A 69 1.28 38.93 -45.31
N LYS A 70 1.39 40.11 -45.92
CA LYS A 70 0.70 41.34 -45.51
C LYS A 70 -0.76 41.31 -46.01
N PRO A 71 -1.77 41.47 -45.15
CA PRO A 71 -3.03 42.06 -45.57
C PRO A 71 -2.89 43.60 -45.54
N ALA A 72 -3.36 44.23 -46.62
CA ALA A 72 -3.26 45.67 -46.84
C ALA A 72 -3.93 46.50 -45.73
N MET A 73 -3.23 47.55 -45.33
CA MET A 73 -3.68 48.59 -44.40
C MET A 73 -4.76 49.45 -45.06
N GLN A 74 -6.02 49.32 -44.65
CA GLN A 74 -7.07 50.26 -45.01
C GLN A 74 -7.03 51.45 -44.04
N LYS A 75 -6.78 52.64 -44.59
CA LYS A 75 -6.54 53.89 -43.87
C LYS A 75 -7.88 54.44 -43.35
N GLY A 76 -8.27 54.06 -42.13
CA GLY A 76 -9.44 54.58 -41.42
C GLY A 76 -9.06 55.58 -40.33
N ILE A 77 -9.77 56.70 -40.28
CA ILE A 77 -9.49 57.90 -39.48
C ILE A 77 -9.56 57.60 -37.97
N ARG A 78 -8.55 58.08 -37.25
CA ARG A 78 -8.39 58.05 -35.80
C ARG A 78 -9.47 58.90 -35.11
N ASN A 79 -10.39 58.27 -34.39
CA ASN A 79 -11.11 58.90 -33.27
C ASN A 79 -10.67 58.22 -31.97
N LYS A 80 -10.05 58.99 -31.07
CA LYS A 80 -9.75 58.57 -29.68
C LYS A 80 -10.99 58.83 -28.81
N PRO A 81 -11.62 57.83 -28.17
CA PRO A 81 -12.50 58.09 -27.05
C PRO A 81 -11.68 58.19 -25.77
N ALA A 82 -11.95 59.22 -24.98
CA ALA A 82 -11.37 59.44 -23.67
C ALA A 82 -11.68 58.28 -22.71
N MET A 83 -10.69 57.94 -21.89
CA MET A 83 -10.74 56.96 -20.82
C MET A 83 -11.83 57.34 -19.80
N GLN A 84 -13.01 56.72 -19.88
CA GLN A 84 -14.04 56.85 -18.85
C GLN A 84 -13.64 55.97 -17.66
N LYS A 85 -13.45 56.60 -16.50
CA LYS A 85 -13.04 55.98 -15.24
C LYS A 85 -14.19 55.13 -14.70
N GLY A 86 -14.39 53.94 -15.26
CA GLY A 86 -15.39 52.97 -14.83
C GLY A 86 -14.97 52.26 -13.54
N ILE A 87 -15.89 52.19 -12.59
CA ILE A 87 -15.76 51.51 -11.29
C ILE A 87 -15.31 50.07 -11.53
N ARG A 88 -14.12 49.72 -11.05
CA ARG A 88 -13.61 48.34 -11.06
C ARG A 88 -14.44 47.51 -10.08
N ASN A 89 -15.52 46.89 -10.54
CA ASN A 89 -16.06 45.72 -9.85
C ASN A 89 -15.03 44.60 -10.02
N LYS A 90 -14.21 44.37 -8.97
CA LYS A 90 -13.43 43.15 -8.87
C LYS A 90 -14.41 41.99 -8.99
N PRO A 91 -14.27 41.06 -9.95
CA PRO A 91 -14.99 39.81 -9.86
C PRO A 91 -14.51 39.15 -8.57
N ALA A 92 -15.41 39.05 -7.59
CA ALA A 92 -15.16 38.16 -6.46
C ALA A 92 -14.94 36.78 -7.08
N MET A 93 -13.73 36.25 -6.92
CA MET A 93 -13.42 34.87 -7.24
C MET A 93 -14.38 34.03 -6.40
N GLN A 94 -15.48 33.61 -7.01
CA GLN A 94 -16.44 32.71 -6.40
C GLN A 94 -15.63 31.45 -6.13
N LYS A 95 -15.22 31.29 -4.86
CA LYS A 95 -14.57 30.08 -4.37
C LYS A 95 -15.51 28.97 -4.77
N GLY A 96 -15.15 28.26 -5.84
CA GLY A 96 -15.99 27.21 -6.38
C GLY A 96 -16.35 26.33 -5.21
N ILE A 97 -17.64 26.30 -4.89
CA ILE A 97 -18.17 25.30 -3.98
C ILE A 97 -17.94 24.02 -4.75
N MET A 98 -16.79 23.38 -4.51
CA MET A 98 -16.49 22.08 -5.06
C MET A 98 -17.54 21.18 -4.42
N ASN A 99 -18.59 20.89 -5.19
CA ASN A 99 -19.57 19.88 -4.83
C ASN A 99 -18.80 18.56 -4.73
N HIS A 100 -18.31 18.23 -3.53
CA HIS A 100 -17.98 16.86 -3.17
C HIS A 100 -19.32 16.12 -3.18
N LYS A 101 -19.71 15.60 -4.36
CA LYS A 101 -20.62 14.46 -4.40
C LYS A 101 -19.92 13.38 -3.58
N ASN A 102 -20.37 13.17 -2.35
CA ASN A 102 -19.91 12.09 -1.49
C ASN A 102 -20.33 10.76 -2.12
N ASN A 103 -19.58 10.30 -3.11
CA ASN A 103 -19.61 8.91 -3.53
C ASN A 103 -19.07 8.10 -2.34
N ARG A 104 -19.92 7.28 -1.72
CA ARG A 104 -19.49 6.33 -0.67
C ARG A 104 -18.33 5.44 -1.15
N ASN A 105 -18.20 5.28 -2.47
CA ASN A 105 -17.17 4.49 -3.14
C ASN A 105 -15.74 5.03 -2.96
N ASP A 106 -15.55 6.29 -2.55
CA ASP A 106 -14.23 6.89 -2.35
C ASP A 106 -13.85 7.04 -0.86
N GLN A 107 -14.70 6.58 0.06
CA GLN A 107 -14.41 6.61 1.49
C GLN A 107 -13.56 5.40 1.86
N ILE A 108 -12.37 5.63 2.42
CA ILE A 108 -11.49 4.59 2.93
C ILE A 108 -11.75 4.36 4.42
N ALA A 109 -12.04 3.11 4.78
CA ALA A 109 -12.20 2.66 6.16
C ALA A 109 -11.32 1.43 6.44
N GLY A 110 -11.22 1.08 7.73
CA GLY A 110 -10.60 -0.16 8.18
C GLY A 110 -11.65 -1.08 8.80
N ILE A 111 -11.18 -2.03 9.61
CA ILE A 111 -12.05 -2.98 10.32
C ILE A 111 -12.37 -2.57 11.76
N GLY A 112 -11.84 -1.43 12.22
CA GLY A 112 -11.98 -0.97 13.61
C GLY A 112 -11.17 -1.78 14.63
N SER A 113 -9.95 -2.17 14.28
CA SER A 113 -9.02 -2.86 15.18
C SER A 113 -7.66 -2.18 15.21
N ILE A 114 -7.00 -2.24 16.37
CA ILE A 114 -5.61 -1.83 16.57
C ILE A 114 -4.74 -3.06 16.37
N VAL A 115 -3.91 -3.01 15.33
CA VAL A 115 -2.94 -4.06 15.00
C VAL A 115 -1.55 -3.60 15.43
N ILE A 116 -0.78 -4.51 16.01
CA ILE A 116 0.63 -4.32 16.34
C ILE A 116 1.49 -5.28 15.55
N ASP A 117 2.67 -4.81 15.18
CA ASP A 117 3.72 -5.63 14.60
C ASP A 117 4.62 -6.16 15.72
N LEU A 118 4.77 -7.49 15.81
CA LEU A 118 5.67 -8.16 16.76
C LEU A 118 6.76 -8.95 16.03
N GLY A 119 7.10 -8.55 14.80
CA GLY A 119 8.21 -9.11 14.03
C GLY A 119 7.70 -9.89 12.83
N LEU A 120 7.56 -11.22 12.97
CA LEU A 120 7.21 -12.05 11.82
C LEU A 120 5.73 -11.98 11.45
N TYR A 121 4.84 -11.70 12.41
CA TYR A 121 3.41 -11.62 12.17
C TYR A 121 2.80 -10.40 12.89
N PRO A 122 1.76 -9.79 12.30
CA PRO A 122 0.93 -8.80 12.99
C PRO A 122 -0.09 -9.47 13.91
N TYR A 123 -0.41 -8.80 15.01
CA TYR A 123 -1.34 -9.27 16.03
C TYR A 123 -2.41 -8.23 16.33
N ILE A 124 -3.62 -8.70 16.67
CA ILE A 124 -4.68 -7.85 17.18
C ILE A 124 -4.33 -7.42 18.61
N LYS A 125 -4.04 -6.13 18.82
CA LYS A 125 -3.84 -5.58 20.16
C LYS A 125 -5.16 -5.32 20.87
N LYS A 126 -6.14 -4.75 20.15
CA LYS A 126 -7.44 -4.37 20.72
C LYS A 126 -8.44 -4.08 19.60
N ASN A 127 -9.67 -4.55 19.77
CA ASN A 127 -10.78 -4.13 18.92
C ASN A 127 -11.47 -2.90 19.49
N ILE A 128 -11.98 -2.04 18.61
CA ILE A 128 -12.81 -0.90 19.00
C ILE A 128 -14.22 -1.46 19.33
N PRO A 129 -14.83 -1.10 20.47
CA PRO A 129 -16.17 -1.57 20.80
C PRO A 129 -17.20 -1.22 19.72
N GLY A 130 -18.04 -2.19 19.34
CA GLY A 130 -19.06 -2.07 18.29
C GLY A 130 -18.52 -2.11 16.85
N SER A 131 -17.20 -2.22 16.68
CA SER A 131 -16.56 -2.28 15.36
C SER A 131 -16.90 -3.56 14.59
N PRO A 132 -16.71 -3.55 13.25
CA PRO A 132 -16.80 -4.77 12.46
C PRO A 132 -15.87 -5.87 12.96
N ALA A 133 -14.62 -5.56 13.33
CA ALA A 133 -13.66 -6.53 13.85
C ALA A 133 -14.18 -7.26 15.10
N GLU A 134 -14.75 -6.52 16.06
CA GLU A 134 -15.32 -7.11 17.28
C GLU A 134 -16.52 -8.01 16.95
N LYS A 135 -17.44 -7.53 16.11
CA LYS A 135 -18.63 -8.28 15.69
C LYS A 135 -18.31 -9.56 14.93
N SER A 136 -17.22 -9.55 14.16
CA SER A 136 -16.71 -10.73 13.44
C SER A 136 -15.97 -11.72 14.34
N GLY A 137 -15.86 -11.46 15.65
CA GLY A 137 -15.25 -12.39 16.60
C GLY A 137 -13.73 -12.37 16.62
N LEU A 138 -13.08 -11.32 16.09
CA LEU A 138 -11.67 -11.09 16.37
C LEU A 138 -11.48 -10.81 17.86
N SER A 139 -10.31 -11.15 18.38
CA SER A 139 -9.98 -10.98 19.79
C SER A 139 -8.54 -10.53 19.95
N THR A 140 -8.26 -9.89 21.09
CA THR A 140 -6.89 -9.49 21.43
C THR A 140 -5.98 -10.73 21.46
N GLY A 141 -4.78 -10.60 20.88
CA GLY A 141 -3.78 -11.65 20.76
C GLY A 141 -3.95 -12.57 19.55
N ASP A 142 -4.99 -12.39 18.75
CA ASP A 142 -5.12 -13.12 17.48
C ASP A 142 -3.94 -12.76 16.57
N LYS A 143 -3.25 -13.79 16.06
CA LYS A 143 -2.16 -13.66 15.10
C LYS A 143 -2.74 -13.68 13.70
N ILE A 144 -2.49 -12.65 12.90
CA ILE A 144 -2.99 -12.56 11.53
C ILE A 144 -2.00 -13.27 10.61
N LEU A 145 -2.38 -14.41 10.04
CA LEU A 145 -1.56 -15.22 9.13
C LEU A 145 -1.65 -14.71 7.69
N THR A 146 -2.86 -14.39 7.21
CA THR A 146 -3.07 -13.86 5.86
C THR A 146 -4.14 -12.78 5.82
N ILE A 147 -4.04 -11.88 4.84
CA ILE A 147 -5.05 -10.87 4.48
C ILE A 147 -5.37 -11.05 3.00
N ASP A 148 -6.62 -11.36 2.67
CA ASP A 148 -7.07 -11.63 1.29
C ASP A 148 -6.17 -12.67 0.57
N GLY A 149 -5.77 -13.71 1.30
CA GLY A 149 -4.87 -14.77 0.84
C GLY A 149 -3.36 -14.42 0.82
N LEU A 150 -2.99 -13.15 1.01
CA LEU A 150 -1.60 -12.70 1.09
C LEU A 150 -1.03 -12.98 2.47
N LYS A 151 0.11 -13.67 2.55
CA LYS A 151 0.75 -13.96 3.84
C LYS A 151 1.32 -12.70 4.47
N THR A 152 0.95 -12.44 5.71
CA THR A 152 1.36 -11.22 6.42
C THR A 152 2.84 -11.18 6.78
N ASN A 153 3.50 -12.33 6.92
CA ASN A 153 4.94 -12.42 7.18
C ASN A 153 5.82 -12.07 5.98
N GLU A 154 5.24 -12.00 4.78
CA GLU A 154 5.91 -11.56 3.55
C GLU A 154 5.65 -10.07 3.27
N LEU A 155 4.76 -9.44 4.04
CA LEU A 155 4.36 -8.03 3.89
C LEU A 155 5.07 -7.15 4.92
N SER A 156 5.38 -5.91 4.52
CA SER A 156 5.74 -4.86 5.47
C SER A 156 4.50 -4.43 6.28
N ILE A 157 4.73 -3.88 7.47
CA ILE A 157 3.63 -3.35 8.30
C ILE A 157 2.78 -2.28 7.57
N LYS A 158 3.39 -1.52 6.64
CA LYS A 158 2.66 -0.55 5.80
C LYS A 158 1.72 -1.23 4.81
N GLU A 159 2.15 -2.34 4.21
CA GLU A 159 1.33 -3.13 3.30
C GLU A 159 0.21 -3.84 4.06
N VAL A 160 0.50 -4.38 5.26
CA VAL A 160 -0.52 -4.93 6.17
C VAL A 160 -1.62 -3.91 6.44
N PHE A 161 -1.28 -2.70 6.85
CA PHE A 161 -2.28 -1.64 7.09
C PHE A 161 -3.02 -1.24 5.82
N SER A 162 -2.34 -1.24 4.67
CA SER A 162 -2.95 -0.89 3.39
C SER A 162 -3.91 -1.97 2.91
N ALA A 163 -3.65 -3.25 3.21
CA ALA A 163 -4.52 -4.37 2.86
C ALA A 163 -5.75 -4.48 3.79
N ILE A 164 -5.58 -4.17 5.08
CA ILE A 164 -6.70 -4.11 6.02
C ILE A 164 -7.64 -2.95 5.69
N ARG A 165 -7.09 -1.81 5.25
CA ARG A 165 -7.88 -0.65 4.83
C ARG A 165 -8.38 -0.82 3.39
N GLY A 166 -9.48 -0.16 3.08
CA GLY A 166 -10.10 -0.24 1.76
C GLY A 166 -11.41 0.55 1.73
N ASN A 167 -12.12 0.48 0.61
CA ASN A 167 -13.36 1.22 0.45
C ASN A 167 -14.40 0.74 1.48
N VAL A 168 -15.16 1.69 2.06
CA VAL A 168 -16.27 1.38 2.97
C VAL A 168 -17.24 0.38 2.33
N GLY A 169 -17.69 -0.59 3.11
CA GLY A 169 -18.61 -1.64 2.68
C GLY A 169 -17.96 -2.80 1.93
N THR A 170 -16.66 -2.73 1.64
CA THR A 170 -15.94 -3.89 1.09
C THR A 170 -15.57 -4.89 2.20
N ILE A 171 -15.43 -6.15 1.82
CA ILE A 171 -15.01 -7.22 2.73
C ILE A 171 -13.49 -7.41 2.66
N VAL A 172 -12.87 -7.63 3.81
CA VAL A 172 -11.52 -8.19 3.93
C VAL A 172 -11.62 -9.58 4.56
N GLU A 173 -10.84 -10.52 4.05
CA GLU A 173 -10.72 -11.86 4.61
C GLU A 173 -9.41 -12.01 5.38
N LEU A 174 -9.52 -12.28 6.68
CA LEU A 174 -8.37 -12.53 7.55
C LEU A 174 -8.32 -13.99 7.94
N LYS A 175 -7.18 -14.64 7.68
CA LYS A 175 -6.88 -15.93 8.32
C LYS A 175 -6.12 -15.63 9.60
N VAL A 176 -6.68 -16.01 10.75
CA VAL A 176 -6.10 -15.76 12.06
C VAL A 176 -5.85 -17.06 12.81
N GLU A 177 -4.81 -17.08 13.62
CA GLU A 177 -4.55 -18.09 14.63
C GLU A 177 -4.91 -17.51 16.00
N LYS A 178 -5.86 -18.15 16.67
CA LYS A 178 -6.32 -17.81 18.01
C LYS A 178 -5.27 -18.20 19.06
N GLN A 179 -5.39 -17.66 20.26
CA GLN A 179 -4.46 -17.95 21.36
C GLN A 179 -4.44 -19.44 21.78
N ASN A 180 -5.52 -20.19 21.50
CA ASN A 180 -5.61 -21.63 21.73
C ASN A 180 -5.00 -22.47 20.58
N GLY A 181 -4.45 -21.83 19.54
CA GLY A 181 -3.89 -22.48 18.35
C GLY A 181 -4.90 -22.78 17.24
N GLU A 182 -6.19 -22.50 17.44
CA GLU A 182 -7.21 -22.67 16.42
C GLU A 182 -7.03 -21.69 15.26
N ILE A 183 -7.18 -22.16 14.03
CA ILE A 183 -7.08 -21.32 12.84
C ILE A 183 -8.48 -21.05 12.29
N LEU A 184 -8.83 -19.76 12.18
CA LEU A 184 -10.13 -19.31 11.69
C LEU A 184 -9.97 -18.37 10.51
N LEU A 185 -10.90 -18.47 9.57
CA LEU A 185 -11.05 -17.53 8.46
C LEU A 185 -12.20 -16.57 8.81
N VAL A 186 -11.91 -15.29 8.83
CA VAL A 186 -12.83 -14.25 9.32
C VAL A 186 -13.03 -13.22 8.22
N SER A 187 -14.25 -13.14 7.69
CA SER A 187 -14.64 -12.10 6.74
C SER A 187 -15.20 -10.89 7.49
N ILE A 188 -14.68 -9.70 7.19
CA ILE A 188 -14.98 -8.48 7.94
C ILE A 188 -15.29 -7.35 6.97
N GLU A 189 -16.42 -6.67 7.18
CA GLU A 189 -16.79 -5.47 6.43
C GLU A 189 -15.99 -4.25 6.92
N ARG A 190 -15.49 -3.42 6.00
CA ARG A 190 -14.78 -2.19 6.33
C ARG A 190 -15.78 -1.06 6.60
N ALA A 191 -15.76 -0.47 7.81
CA ALA A 191 -16.66 0.60 8.24
C ALA A 191 -16.04 1.52 9.32
#